data_AF-A0AB39NCB2-F1
#
_entry.id   AF-A0AB39NCB2-F1
#
_cell.length_a   1.000
_cell.length_b   1.000
_cell.length_c   1.000
_cell.angle_alpha   90.00
_cell.angle_beta   90.00
_cell.angle_gamma   90.00
#
_symmetry.space_group_name_H-M   'P 1'
#
loop_
_entity.id
_entity.type
_entity.pdbx_description
1 polymer ?
#
loop_
_entity_poly.entity_id
_entity_poly.type
_entity_poly.pdbx_seq_one_letter_code
_entity_poly.pdbx_strand_id
1 'polypeptide(L)'
;MGNLKADDWMALGAVAVAVVAAVISIWQAFIARRSGAEQLKLARRVQREQNEPYVIVDIAPHDTGSRLPVLSIHNSGPTMARDVRIQVMPELVCAHPNLTERVQRAVSRTIPFLAPGRRLVYPFDTSRRWESGLPLQFDVTVNAHEYNGGFP
;
A
#
# COMPACT_ATOMS: atom_id res chain seq x y z
N MET A 1 -8.89 -75.76 16.58
CA MET A 1 -8.76 -74.29 16.67
C MET A 1 -7.30 -73.96 16.85
N GLY A 2 -6.64 -73.47 15.79
CA GLY A 2 -5.19 -73.23 15.79
C GLY A 2 -4.83 -72.04 16.68
N ASN A 3 -3.83 -72.23 17.54
CA ASN A 3 -3.28 -71.16 18.39
C ASN A 3 -2.55 -70.14 17.52
N LEU A 4 -3.08 -68.92 17.44
CA LEU A 4 -2.39 -67.77 16.87
C LEU A 4 -1.10 -67.56 17.68
N LYS A 5 0.06 -67.62 17.01
CA LYS A 5 1.35 -67.34 17.65
C LYS A 5 1.46 -65.84 17.97
N ALA A 6 2.33 -65.48 18.91
CA ALA A 6 2.59 -64.08 19.27
C ALA A 6 2.89 -63.20 18.04
N ASP A 7 3.52 -63.78 17.01
CA ASP A 7 3.84 -63.13 15.74
C ASP A 7 2.58 -62.73 14.93
N ASP A 8 1.51 -63.52 14.96
CA ASP A 8 0.25 -63.20 14.27
C ASP A 8 -0.47 -62.03 14.93
N TRP A 9 -0.43 -61.93 16.26
CA TRP A 9 -0.99 -60.81 17.01
C TRP A 9 -0.21 -59.51 16.80
N MET A 10 1.12 -59.61 16.67
CA MET A 10 1.97 -58.45 16.32
C MET A 10 1.69 -57.96 14.90
N ALA A 11 1.53 -58.87 13.94
CA ALA A 11 1.19 -58.53 12.55
C ALA A 11 -0.19 -57.87 12.45
N LEU A 12 -1.20 -58.38 13.16
CA LEU A 12 -2.54 -57.80 13.24
C LEU A 12 -2.53 -56.40 13.85
N GLY A 13 -1.72 -56.19 14.91
CA GLY A 13 -1.51 -54.89 15.53
C GLY A 13 -0.86 -53.87 14.59
N ALA A 14 0.18 -54.28 13.84
CA ALA A 14 0.85 -53.41 12.88
C ALA A 14 -0.08 -52.96 11.73
N VAL A 15 -0.91 -53.89 11.20
CA VAL A 15 -1.91 -53.56 10.18
C VAL A 15 -2.95 -52.59 10.71
N ALA A 16 -3.47 -52.79 11.92
CA ALA A 16 -4.44 -51.88 12.53
C ALA A 16 -3.87 -50.46 12.72
N VAL A 17 -2.62 -50.34 13.18
CA VAL A 17 -1.94 -49.05 13.33
C VAL A 17 -1.73 -48.36 11.99
N ALA A 18 -1.34 -49.10 10.94
CA ALA A 18 -1.17 -48.54 9.60
C ALA A 18 -2.49 -48.02 9.00
N VAL A 19 -3.60 -48.73 9.20
CA VAL A 19 -4.93 -48.29 8.75
C VAL A 19 -5.36 -47.01 9.47
N VAL A 20 -5.21 -46.96 10.79
CA VAL A 20 -5.54 -45.76 11.58
C VAL A 20 -4.68 -44.57 11.16
N ALA A 21 -3.37 -44.77 10.98
CA ALA A 21 -2.47 -43.73 10.50
C ALA A 21 -2.85 -43.23 9.09
N ALA A 22 -3.26 -44.12 8.18
CA ALA A 22 -3.71 -43.76 6.84
C ALA A 22 -5.00 -42.92 6.88
N VAL A 23 -5.97 -43.29 7.72
CA VAL A 23 -7.23 -42.54 7.89
C VAL A 23 -6.95 -41.14 8.46
N ILE A 24 -6.12 -41.03 9.48
CA ILE A 24 -5.72 -39.73 10.06
C ILE A 24 -5.01 -38.88 9.01
N SER A 25 -4.09 -39.48 8.23
CA SER A 25 -3.35 -38.77 7.17
C SER A 25 -4.26 -38.25 6.07
N ILE A 26 -5.24 -39.05 5.63
CA ILE A 26 -6.25 -38.63 4.64
C ILE A 26 -7.08 -37.48 5.21
N TRP A 27 -7.53 -37.58 6.45
CA TRP A 27 -8.34 -36.55 7.08
C TRP A 27 -7.56 -35.23 7.25
N GLN A 28 -6.31 -35.30 7.70
CA GLN A 28 -5.43 -34.13 7.78
C GLN A 28 -5.17 -33.50 6.40
N ALA A 29 -4.96 -34.31 5.36
CA ALA A 29 -4.80 -33.81 4.00
C ALA A 29 -6.05 -33.08 3.48
N PHE A 30 -7.25 -33.56 3.84
CA PHE A 30 -8.50 -32.89 3.49
C PHE A 30 -8.69 -31.55 4.19
N ILE A 31 -8.37 -31.47 5.49
CA ILE A 31 -8.46 -30.22 6.27
C ILE A 31 -7.43 -29.20 5.76
N ALA A 32 -6.19 -29.64 5.52
CA ALA A 32 -5.10 -28.79 5.03
C ALA A 32 -5.39 -28.19 3.63
N ARG A 33 -6.04 -28.97 2.74
CA ARG A 33 -6.44 -28.46 1.42
C ARG A 33 -7.48 -27.35 1.51
N ARG A 34 -8.43 -27.47 2.44
CA ARG A 34 -9.53 -26.50 2.59
C ARG A 34 -9.05 -25.20 3.24
N SER A 35 -8.22 -25.29 4.28
CA SER A 35 -7.61 -24.13 4.93
C SER A 35 -6.64 -23.40 4.00
N GLY A 36 -5.85 -24.11 3.20
CA GLY A 36 -4.92 -23.50 2.24
C GLY A 36 -5.62 -22.66 1.16
N ALA A 37 -6.79 -23.09 0.68
CA ALA A 37 -7.53 -22.36 -0.35
C ALA A 37 -8.12 -21.03 0.17
N GLU A 38 -8.59 -20.99 1.42
CA GLU A 38 -9.10 -19.78 2.05
C GLU A 38 -7.97 -18.82 2.43
N GLN A 39 -6.87 -19.35 2.97
CA GLN A 39 -5.65 -18.58 3.24
C GLN A 39 -5.09 -17.95 1.96
N LEU A 40 -5.09 -18.68 0.84
CA LEU A 40 -4.62 -18.14 -0.44
C LEU A 40 -5.53 -17.02 -0.97
N LYS A 41 -6.84 -17.11 -0.79
CA LYS A 41 -7.78 -16.04 -1.18
C LYS A 41 -7.60 -14.79 -0.32
N LEU A 42 -7.43 -14.96 0.98
CA LEU A 42 -7.14 -13.86 1.91
C LEU A 42 -5.79 -13.22 1.59
N ALA A 43 -4.74 -14.03 1.40
CA ALA A 43 -3.42 -13.55 1.01
C ALA A 43 -3.47 -12.76 -0.31
N ARG A 44 -4.22 -13.22 -1.32
CA ARG A 44 -4.40 -12.49 -2.58
C ARG A 44 -5.13 -11.15 -2.41
N ARG A 45 -6.13 -11.08 -1.53
CA ARG A 45 -6.83 -9.81 -1.25
C ARG A 45 -5.92 -8.82 -0.52
N VAL A 46 -5.27 -9.28 0.54
CA VAL A 46 -4.30 -8.48 1.31
C VAL A 46 -3.17 -7.99 0.40
N GLN A 47 -2.67 -8.85 -0.48
CA GLN A 47 -1.63 -8.48 -1.44
C GLN A 47 -2.12 -7.48 -2.48
N ARG A 48 -3.41 -7.50 -2.85
CA ARG A 48 -4.00 -6.52 -3.76
C ARG A 48 -4.18 -5.16 -3.10
N GLU A 49 -4.72 -5.14 -1.89
CA GLU A 49 -4.92 -3.92 -1.10
C GLU A 49 -3.58 -3.27 -0.69
N GLN A 50 -2.56 -4.08 -0.40
CA GLN A 50 -1.21 -3.59 -0.12
C GLN A 50 -0.48 -3.03 -1.35
N ASN A 51 -1.00 -3.21 -2.57
CA ASN A 51 -0.35 -2.77 -3.79
C ASN A 51 -0.90 -1.46 -4.36
N GLU A 52 -1.76 -0.75 -3.64
CA GLU A 52 -2.28 0.52 -4.15
C GLU A 52 -1.26 1.66 -4.00
N PRO A 53 -1.15 2.57 -4.99
CA PRO A 53 -0.32 3.76 -4.86
C PRO A 53 -0.91 4.70 -3.80
N TYR A 54 -0.06 5.26 -2.94
CA TYR A 54 -0.50 6.15 -1.88
C TYR A 54 0.23 7.49 -1.97
N VAL A 55 -0.43 8.46 -2.62
CA VAL A 55 0.13 9.80 -2.87
C VAL A 55 -0.36 10.77 -1.81
N ILE A 56 0.58 11.38 -1.11
CA ILE A 56 0.37 12.38 -0.08
C ILE A 56 0.80 13.74 -0.63
N VAL A 57 -0.02 14.77 -0.37
CA VAL A 57 0.32 16.16 -0.62
C VAL A 57 0.33 16.89 0.71
N ASP A 58 1.43 17.59 0.98
CA ASP A 58 1.63 18.26 2.26
C ASP A 58 2.34 19.60 2.08
N ILE A 59 2.03 20.55 2.97
CA ILE A 59 2.69 21.87 3.05
C ILE A 59 3.35 21.97 4.41
N ALA A 60 4.67 21.79 4.43
CA ALA A 60 5.46 21.75 5.65
C ALA A 60 6.81 22.47 5.45
N PRO A 61 7.54 22.77 6.54
CA PRO A 61 8.95 23.14 6.44
C PRO A 61 9.74 22.13 5.59
N HIS A 62 10.68 22.60 4.78
CA HIS A 62 11.49 21.72 3.92
C HIS A 62 12.23 20.63 4.72
N ASP A 63 12.86 21.05 5.82
CA ASP A 63 13.62 20.23 6.76
C ASP A 63 13.41 20.76 8.18
N THR A 64 13.82 19.98 9.18
CA THR A 64 13.84 20.38 10.58
C THR A 64 14.62 21.68 10.76
N GLY A 65 13.95 22.72 11.28
CA GLY A 65 14.53 24.05 11.50
C GLY A 65 14.50 24.98 10.29
N SER A 66 14.06 24.51 9.12
CA SER A 66 13.84 25.38 7.96
C SER A 66 12.62 26.28 8.18
N ARG A 67 12.74 27.55 7.80
CA ARG A 67 11.60 28.49 7.75
C ARG A 67 10.96 28.57 6.38
N LEU A 68 11.42 27.78 5.41
CA LEU A 68 10.87 27.74 4.07
C LEU A 68 9.75 26.70 4.00
N PRO A 69 8.47 27.12 3.93
CA PRO A 69 7.38 26.21 3.65
C PRO A 69 7.49 25.72 2.20
N VAL A 70 7.34 24.42 2.00
CA VAL A 70 7.36 23.77 0.71
C VAL A 70 6.09 22.95 0.53
N LEU A 71 5.57 22.94 -0.69
CA LEU A 71 4.57 21.99 -1.13
C LEU A 71 5.30 20.72 -1.56
N SER A 72 4.95 19.60 -0.95
CA SER A 72 5.51 18.31 -1.29
C SER A 72 4.44 17.34 -1.76
N ILE A 73 4.77 16.59 -2.82
CA ILE A 73 3.93 15.55 -3.40
C ILE A 73 4.76 14.26 -3.36
N HIS A 74 4.31 13.28 -2.59
CA HIS A 74 5.09 12.09 -2.31
C HIS A 74 4.26 10.83 -2.47
N ASN A 75 4.79 9.84 -3.19
CA ASN A 75 4.20 8.50 -3.20
C ASN A 75 4.86 7.65 -2.13
N SER A 76 4.13 7.40 -1.05
CA SER A 76 4.52 6.51 0.04
C SER A 76 3.97 5.08 -0.11
N GLY A 77 3.16 4.84 -1.14
CA GLY A 77 2.70 3.51 -1.50
C GLY A 77 3.81 2.68 -2.17
N PRO A 78 3.67 1.35 -2.19
CA PRO A 78 4.70 0.45 -2.74
C PRO A 78 4.68 0.35 -4.27
N THR A 79 3.67 0.92 -4.94
CA THR A 79 3.51 0.85 -6.40
C THR A 79 3.55 2.24 -7.05
N MET A 80 3.79 2.26 -8.36
CA MET A 80 3.87 3.50 -9.13
C MET A 80 2.49 4.14 -9.31
N ALA A 81 2.36 5.40 -8.91
CA ALA A 81 1.17 6.20 -9.18
C ALA A 81 1.26 6.80 -10.60
N ARG A 82 0.19 6.69 -11.39
CA ARG A 82 0.07 7.27 -12.73
C ARG A 82 -1.02 8.31 -12.81
N ASP A 83 -0.86 9.24 -13.75
CA ASP A 83 -1.81 10.31 -14.05
C ASP A 83 -2.29 11.04 -12.79
N VAL A 84 -1.34 11.37 -11.91
CA VAL A 84 -1.64 11.99 -10.62
C VAL A 84 -2.16 13.40 -10.87
N ARG A 85 -3.39 13.65 -10.43
CA ARG A 85 -4.08 14.95 -10.50
C ARG A 85 -4.38 15.43 -9.09
N ILE A 86 -4.04 16.68 -8.82
CA ILE A 86 -4.18 17.28 -7.50
C ILE A 86 -5.13 18.45 -7.60
N GLN A 87 -6.09 18.51 -6.70
CA GLN A 87 -7.00 19.63 -6.55
C GLN A 87 -6.87 20.14 -5.12
N VAL A 88 -6.75 21.46 -4.98
CA VAL A 88 -6.57 22.11 -3.68
C VAL A 88 -7.62 23.20 -3.51
N MET A 89 -8.31 23.19 -2.38
CA MET A 89 -9.29 24.20 -2.01
C MET A 89 -9.01 24.74 -0.60
N PRO A 90 -8.95 26.06 -0.37
CA PRO A 90 -9.00 27.13 -1.38
C PRO A 90 -7.77 27.11 -2.29
N GLU A 91 -7.81 27.88 -3.38
CA GLU A 91 -6.69 27.94 -4.32
C GLU A 91 -5.39 28.37 -3.62
N LEU A 92 -4.27 27.77 -4.02
CA LEU A 92 -2.97 28.11 -3.47
C LEU A 92 -2.59 29.54 -3.88
N VAL A 93 -2.56 30.43 -2.89
CA VAL A 93 -2.10 31.82 -3.00
C VAL A 93 -0.91 32.01 -2.07
N CYS A 94 0.14 32.66 -2.56
CA CYS A 94 1.36 32.96 -1.81
C CYS A 94 1.44 34.43 -1.44
N ALA A 95 2.07 34.74 -0.31
CA ALA A 95 2.39 36.12 0.06
C ALA A 95 3.47 36.73 -0.84
N HIS A 96 4.33 35.89 -1.44
CA HIS A 96 5.32 36.34 -2.43
C HIS A 96 4.74 36.29 -3.87
N PRO A 97 4.74 37.42 -4.61
CA PRO A 97 4.02 37.55 -5.88
C PRO A 97 4.46 36.57 -6.98
N ASN A 98 5.72 36.14 -6.97
CA ASN A 98 6.27 35.24 -7.99
C ASN A 98 6.13 33.74 -7.67
N LEU A 99 5.56 33.38 -6.50
CA LEU A 99 5.41 31.98 -6.09
C LEU A 99 4.04 31.42 -6.43
N THR A 100 2.98 32.22 -6.36
CA THR A 100 1.60 31.80 -6.60
C THR A 100 1.44 31.04 -7.91
N GLU A 101 1.88 31.62 -9.03
CA GLU A 101 1.75 30.98 -10.34
C GLU A 101 2.55 29.66 -10.42
N ARG A 102 3.72 29.61 -9.77
CA ARG A 102 4.58 28.41 -9.78
C ARG A 102 3.93 27.25 -9.02
N VAL A 103 3.35 27.52 -7.86
CA VAL A 103 2.69 26.48 -7.05
C VAL A 103 1.37 26.06 -7.66
N GLN A 104 0.60 26.98 -8.23
CA GLN A 104 -0.62 26.66 -8.98
C GLN A 104 -0.30 25.77 -10.18
N ARG A 105 0.76 26.09 -10.94
CA ARG A 105 1.23 25.25 -12.05
C ARG A 105 1.70 23.86 -11.60
N ALA A 106 2.28 23.77 -10.39
CA ALA A 106 2.72 22.51 -9.84
C ALA A 106 1.56 21.56 -9.52
N VAL A 107 0.42 22.09 -9.04
CA VAL A 107 -0.78 21.29 -8.72
C VAL A 107 -1.74 21.12 -9.91
N SER A 108 -1.78 22.06 -10.87
CA SER A 108 -2.70 22.00 -12.01
C SER A 108 -2.26 21.03 -13.11
N ARG A 109 -0.96 20.72 -13.19
CA ARG A 109 -0.44 19.74 -14.15
C ARG A 109 -0.76 18.32 -13.71
N THR A 110 -0.99 17.44 -14.68
CA THR A 110 -0.99 16.00 -14.44
C THR A 110 0.46 15.52 -14.31
N ILE A 111 0.79 14.79 -13.24
CA ILE A 111 2.08 14.13 -13.09
C ILE A 111 1.95 12.74 -13.72
N PRO A 112 2.62 12.45 -14.84
CA PRO A 112 2.37 11.23 -15.61
C PRO A 112 2.76 9.97 -14.83
N PHE A 113 3.83 10.03 -14.04
CA PHE A 113 4.23 8.95 -13.15
C PHE A 113 4.93 9.49 -11.89
N LEU A 114 4.65 8.84 -10.76
CA LEU A 114 5.31 9.08 -9.48
C LEU A 114 5.70 7.73 -8.87
N ALA A 115 6.98 7.38 -8.98
CA ALA A 115 7.51 6.11 -8.50
C ALA A 115 7.38 5.97 -6.96
N PRO A 116 7.35 4.73 -6.43
CA PRO A 116 7.39 4.48 -5.00
C PRO A 116 8.57 5.22 -4.34
N GLY A 117 8.33 5.87 -3.21
CA GLY A 117 9.34 6.63 -2.49
C GLY A 117 9.74 7.97 -3.13
N ARG A 118 9.28 8.29 -4.34
CA ARG A 118 9.63 9.56 -5.01
C ARG A 118 8.89 10.73 -4.34
N ARG A 119 9.60 11.83 -4.13
CA ARG A 119 9.06 13.09 -3.61
C ARG A 119 9.37 14.23 -4.58
N LEU A 120 8.35 15.00 -4.94
CA LEU A 120 8.48 16.26 -5.65
C LEU A 120 8.31 17.38 -4.64
N VAL A 121 9.18 18.39 -4.69
CA VAL A 121 9.20 19.50 -3.72
C VAL A 121 9.20 20.81 -4.47
N TYR A 122 8.28 21.70 -4.10
CA TYR A 122 8.13 23.03 -4.66
C TYR A 122 8.19 24.06 -3.54
N PRO A 123 9.01 25.12 -3.65
CA PRO A 123 8.94 26.26 -2.75
C PRO A 123 7.51 26.81 -2.75
N PHE A 124 6.87 26.84 -1.58
CA PHE A 124 5.49 27.28 -1.46
C PHE A 124 5.40 28.76 -1.15
N ASP A 125 5.99 29.20 -0.04
CA ASP A 125 5.88 30.59 0.39
C ASP A 125 7.07 31.00 1.28
N THR A 126 6.94 32.14 1.94
CA THR A 126 7.89 32.69 2.91
C THR A 126 7.29 32.72 4.30
N SER A 127 8.12 33.00 5.32
CA SER A 127 7.66 33.16 6.70
C SER A 127 6.62 34.28 6.89
N ARG A 128 6.51 35.24 5.95
CA ARG A 128 5.49 36.30 5.99
C ARG A 128 4.06 35.78 5.89
N ARG A 129 3.87 34.53 5.44
CA ARG A 129 2.54 33.92 5.31
C ARG A 129 1.75 33.97 6.62
N TRP A 130 2.41 33.74 7.75
CA TRP A 130 1.76 33.68 9.07
C TRP A 130 1.11 35.00 9.49
N GLU A 131 1.55 36.11 8.91
CA GLU A 131 1.05 37.46 9.20
C GLU A 131 0.16 38.01 8.06
N SER A 132 -0.04 37.24 6.99
CA SER A 132 -0.68 37.71 5.76
C SER A 132 -2.21 37.62 5.73
N GLY A 133 -2.81 36.91 6.69
CA GLY A 133 -4.25 36.60 6.68
C GLY A 133 -4.67 35.61 5.58
N LEU A 134 -3.72 35.05 4.81
CA LEU A 134 -4.00 34.02 3.81
C LEU A 134 -4.41 32.69 4.47
N PRO A 135 -5.16 31.83 3.76
CA PRO A 135 -5.55 30.52 4.27
C PRO A 135 -4.34 29.67 4.69
N LEU A 136 -4.41 29.08 5.88
CA LEU A 136 -3.38 28.17 6.40
C LEU A 136 -3.79 26.70 6.31
N GLN A 137 -5.08 26.45 6.09
CA GLN A 137 -5.66 25.12 5.94
C GLN A 137 -6.17 24.96 4.50
N PHE A 138 -5.97 23.76 3.98
CA PHE A 138 -6.35 23.37 2.62
C PHE A 138 -6.93 21.97 2.63
N ASP A 139 -8.01 21.80 1.89
CA ASP A 139 -8.53 20.51 1.50
C ASP A 139 -7.87 20.09 0.19
N VAL A 140 -7.23 18.92 0.21
CA VAL A 140 -6.52 18.39 -0.97
C VAL A 140 -7.16 17.08 -1.40
N THR A 141 -7.57 17.04 -2.67
CA THR A 141 -8.04 15.81 -3.32
C THR A 141 -6.98 15.33 -4.30
N VAL A 142 -6.57 14.08 -4.16
CA VAL A 142 -5.59 13.44 -5.03
C VAL A 142 -6.27 12.30 -5.78
N ASN A 143 -6.18 12.34 -7.11
CA ASN A 143 -6.62 11.25 -7.97
C ASN A 143 -5.39 10.64 -8.64
N ALA A 144 -5.23 9.32 -8.56
CA ALA A 144 -4.13 8.58 -9.18
C ALA A 144 -4.62 7.20 -9.65
N HIS A 145 -3.96 6.67 -10.67
CA HIS A 145 -4.19 5.31 -11.17
C HIS A 145 -3.01 4.39 -10.84
N GLU A 146 -3.31 3.12 -10.59
CA GLU A 146 -2.31 2.07 -10.41
C GLU A 146 -1.65 1.70 -11.75
N TYR A 147 -0.35 1.39 -11.73
CA TYR A 147 0.33 0.82 -12.89
C TYR A 147 0.05 -0.68 -13.05
N ASN A 148 -0.73 -1.06 -14.07
CA ASN A 148 -1.07 -2.44 -14.38
C ASN A 148 -0.08 -3.18 -15.31
N GLY A 149 1.21 -2.83 -15.30
CA GLY A 149 2.25 -3.62 -16.00
C GLY A 149 2.25 -3.61 -17.53
N GLY A 150 1.25 -3.02 -18.19
CA GLY A 150 1.16 -2.92 -19.66
C GLY A 150 1.80 -1.65 -20.19
N PHE A 151 2.70 -1.79 -21.16
CA PHE A 151 3.06 -0.70 -22.07
C PHE A 151 1.92 -0.50 -23.10
N PRO A 152 1.64 0.74 -23.53
CA PRO A 152 0.66 1.01 -24.59
C PRO A 152 1.09 0.44 -25.94
#